data_AF-A0AAX7UL35-F1
#
_entry.id   AF-A0AAX7UL35-F1
#
_cell.length_a   1.000
_cell.length_b   1.000
_cell.length_c   1.000
_cell.angle_alpha   90.00
_cell.angle_beta   90.00
_cell.angle_gamma   90.00
#
_symmetry.space_group_name_H-M   'P 1'
#
loop_
_entity.id
_entity.type
_entity.pdbx_description
1 polymer ?
#
loop_
_entity_poly.entity_id
_entity_poly.type
_entity_poly.pdbx_seq_one_letter_code
_entity_poly.pdbx_strand_id
1 'polypeptide(L)'
;MESPTSFQHAVQTESARIFYSLQEKTMRSTDTLDSGFELDHTTAETDQEDVMESPTSFMPAVQTESARICYSFRCPSPGVFLCTLTGVMFNISQEAELLYRIVQWDEDLLHPANKKAASPLFNIESSKDAIRQLHLPHCEPQEALLSDCLSVVHISAGKMKVLKPRKITDTHVIVEVTHLSSFGLVWNIKRFWNKDKPVSGQVLLFLEPINFRTQRQNLNVLLLTSNIPVEEVRVKYRDANFIQAPSKCKLIKDHRYTVLCPVAYKVQPPEEDFDLDFGTNYPPTFQIRLPADTEEVTITIQGQTNTDVWKCTIDLPERTRSQSTPQILPPDKHLFAVRKQFVDQVSDSTVNQLLDSLLQQGIINKEEMDSARIKPRADRARDVIDVVRNKGEEASSSLIDGLRELDPYLSETLHLS
;
A
#
# COMPACT_ATOMS: atom_id res chain seq x y z
N MET A 1 2.42 24.01 17.98
CA MET A 1 3.60 23.77 17.12
C MET A 1 4.51 22.82 17.87
N GLU A 2 4.32 21.51 17.65
CA GLU A 2 5.26 20.48 18.08
C GLU A 2 6.15 20.12 16.90
N SER A 3 7.43 19.91 17.17
CA SER A 3 8.51 19.78 16.18
C SER A 3 8.50 18.43 15.44
N PRO A 4 9.03 18.35 14.20
CA PRO A 4 9.06 17.13 13.39
C PRO A 4 9.97 16.00 13.93
N THR A 5 10.56 16.19 15.09
CA THR A 5 11.46 15.24 15.76
C THR A 5 10.74 14.14 16.55
N SER A 6 9.45 14.27 16.88
CA SER A 6 8.75 13.24 17.67
C SER A 6 8.39 11.98 16.87
N PHE A 7 8.15 12.12 15.55
CA PHE A 7 7.82 11.02 14.65
C PHE A 7 9.02 10.10 14.35
N GLN A 8 10.23 10.64 14.24
CA GLN A 8 11.44 9.84 14.04
C GLN A 8 11.84 9.06 15.30
N HIS A 9 11.55 9.60 16.49
CA HIS A 9 11.85 8.96 17.76
C HIS A 9 10.91 7.78 18.06
N ALA A 10 9.63 7.86 17.68
CA ALA A 10 8.66 6.79 17.89
C ALA A 10 8.99 5.53 17.05
N VAL A 11 9.36 5.71 15.77
CA VAL A 11 9.73 4.62 14.85
C VAL A 11 11.07 3.96 15.25
N GLN A 12 12.04 4.73 15.77
CA GLN A 12 13.28 4.19 16.32
C GLN A 12 13.07 3.40 17.62
N THR A 13 12.13 3.84 18.48
CA THR A 13 11.89 3.20 19.78
C THR A 13 11.20 1.84 19.65
N GLU A 14 10.32 1.67 18.66
CA GLU A 14 9.60 0.40 18.42
C GLU A 14 10.48 -0.63 17.69
N SER A 15 11.34 -0.18 16.78
CA SER A 15 12.38 -1.00 16.14
C SER A 15 13.40 -1.54 17.16
N ALA A 16 13.76 -0.73 18.17
CA ALA A 16 14.63 -1.17 19.26
C ALA A 16 13.95 -2.20 20.18
N ARG A 17 12.64 -2.07 20.46
CA ARG A 17 11.90 -3.04 21.29
C ARG A 17 11.80 -4.42 20.64
N ILE A 18 11.61 -4.47 19.32
CA ILE A 18 11.61 -5.75 18.57
C ILE A 18 13.00 -6.40 18.65
N PHE A 19 14.08 -5.61 18.52
CA PHE A 19 15.46 -6.09 18.60
C PHE A 19 15.82 -6.68 19.99
N TYR A 20 15.46 -6.00 21.09
CA TYR A 20 15.72 -6.52 22.44
C TYR A 20 14.93 -7.79 22.77
N SER A 21 13.68 -7.91 22.29
CA SER A 21 12.87 -9.12 22.49
C SER A 21 13.41 -10.36 21.77
N LEU A 22 14.14 -10.16 20.67
CA LEU A 22 14.82 -11.22 19.93
C LEU A 22 16.11 -11.66 20.64
N GLN A 23 16.87 -10.73 21.25
CA GLN A 23 18.07 -11.08 22.03
C GLN A 23 17.76 -11.82 23.34
N GLU A 24 16.70 -11.44 24.08
CA GLU A 24 16.31 -12.16 25.31
C GLU A 24 15.84 -13.59 25.04
N LYS A 25 15.22 -13.86 23.89
CA LYS A 25 14.84 -15.21 23.46
C LYS A 25 16.05 -16.08 23.11
N THR A 26 17.12 -15.49 22.57
CA THR A 26 18.37 -16.19 22.27
C THR A 26 19.17 -16.49 23.54
N MET A 27 19.19 -15.58 24.53
CA MET A 27 19.88 -15.82 25.81
C MET A 27 19.18 -16.84 26.73
N ARG A 28 17.86 -17.01 26.64
CA ARG A 28 17.13 -18.00 27.47
C ARG A 28 17.27 -19.44 27.00
N SER A 29 17.86 -19.69 25.83
CA SER A 29 17.96 -21.02 25.25
C SER A 29 19.30 -21.73 25.50
N THR A 30 20.25 -21.11 26.24
CA THR A 30 21.59 -21.67 26.45
C THR A 30 21.92 -22.12 27.88
N ASP A 31 21.01 -22.00 28.85
CA ASP A 31 21.27 -22.47 30.22
C ASP A 31 20.43 -23.69 30.57
N THR A 32 20.92 -24.89 30.24
CA THR A 32 20.83 -26.09 31.08
C THR A 32 21.50 -27.27 30.37
N LEU A 33 22.64 -27.72 30.91
CA LEU A 33 22.99 -29.12 31.21
C LEU A 33 24.49 -29.20 31.51
N ASP A 34 24.82 -29.21 32.80
CA ASP A 34 26.11 -29.65 33.33
C ASP A 34 25.98 -31.13 33.71
N SER A 35 26.71 -32.00 33.01
CA SER A 35 27.18 -33.28 33.54
C SER A 35 28.31 -33.79 32.64
N GLY A 36 29.53 -33.77 33.18
CA GLY A 36 30.75 -34.11 32.45
C GLY A 36 30.91 -35.59 32.11
N PHE A 37 31.68 -35.84 31.04
CA PHE A 37 32.52 -37.01 30.83
C PHE A 37 33.65 -36.63 29.85
N GLU A 38 34.88 -36.98 30.19
CA GLU A 38 36.10 -36.73 29.40
C GLU A 38 36.30 -37.74 28.25
N LEU A 39 36.82 -37.20 27.14
CA LEU A 39 37.69 -37.76 26.08
C LEU A 39 37.28 -39.03 25.31
N ASP A 40 37.09 -38.88 23.99
CA ASP A 40 37.96 -39.59 23.03
C ASP A 40 38.07 -38.83 21.68
N HIS A 41 39.24 -38.92 21.06
CA HIS A 41 39.58 -38.28 19.79
C HIS A 41 38.96 -39.06 18.61
N THR A 42 38.10 -38.43 17.82
CA THR A 42 37.85 -38.88 16.44
C THR A 42 37.51 -37.68 15.54
N THR A 43 38.26 -37.56 14.46
CA THR A 43 38.10 -36.62 13.35
C THR A 43 36.67 -36.66 12.80
N ALA A 44 35.94 -35.56 12.89
CA ALA A 44 34.69 -35.33 12.17
C ALA A 44 34.79 -34.01 11.42
N GLU A 45 34.51 -34.09 10.12
CA GLU A 45 34.47 -32.99 9.17
C GLU A 45 33.61 -31.85 9.73
N THR A 46 34.19 -30.65 9.83
CA THR A 46 33.44 -29.45 10.17
C THR A 46 32.52 -29.11 9.00
N ASP A 47 31.24 -29.46 9.14
CA ASP A 47 30.17 -28.78 8.44
C ASP A 47 30.31 -27.28 8.75
N GLN A 48 30.65 -26.50 7.73
CA GLN A 48 30.63 -25.05 7.81
C GLN A 48 29.19 -24.63 8.07
N GLU A 49 28.86 -24.29 9.32
CA GLU A 49 27.69 -23.48 9.62
C GLU A 49 27.80 -22.19 8.80
N ASP A 50 26.97 -22.10 7.77
CA ASP A 50 26.82 -20.94 6.89
C ASP A 50 26.47 -19.74 7.79
N VAL A 51 27.48 -18.93 8.13
CA VAL A 51 27.33 -17.71 8.94
C VAL A 51 26.44 -16.77 8.14
N MET A 52 25.14 -16.85 8.38
CA MET A 52 24.14 -16.08 7.68
C MET A 52 24.31 -14.61 8.09
N GLU A 53 24.89 -13.80 7.21
CA GLU A 53 24.93 -12.35 7.40
C GLU A 53 23.51 -11.85 7.72
N SER A 54 23.38 -11.08 8.80
CA SER A 54 22.11 -10.49 9.18
C SER A 54 21.61 -9.56 8.07
N PRO A 55 20.37 -9.73 7.57
CA PRO A 55 19.90 -8.96 6.44
C PRO A 55 19.78 -7.47 6.79
N THR A 56 20.20 -6.61 5.87
CA THR A 56 20.06 -5.16 5.98
C THR A 56 18.67 -4.74 5.48
N SER A 57 17.87 -4.10 6.33
CA SER A 57 16.55 -3.62 5.94
C SER A 57 16.63 -2.34 5.11
N PHE A 58 15.79 -2.21 4.08
CA PHE A 58 15.66 -0.99 3.30
C PHE A 58 14.20 -0.66 2.99
N MET A 59 13.92 0.64 2.87
CA MET A 59 12.67 1.14 2.32
C MET A 59 12.89 1.47 0.84
N PRO A 60 12.16 0.84 -0.11
CA PRO A 60 12.31 1.12 -1.54
C PRO A 60 11.73 2.50 -1.88
N ALA A 61 12.21 3.09 -2.96
CA ALA A 61 11.47 4.14 -3.64
C ALA A 61 10.23 3.53 -4.31
N VAL A 62 9.08 4.20 -4.17
CA VAL A 62 7.79 3.72 -4.67
C VAL A 62 7.30 4.67 -5.76
N GLN A 63 7.09 4.13 -6.96
CA GLN A 63 6.47 4.85 -8.08
C GLN A 63 5.12 4.22 -8.37
N THR A 64 4.12 5.05 -8.65
CA THR A 64 2.76 4.57 -8.90
C THR A 64 2.24 5.12 -10.22
N GLU A 65 1.95 4.22 -11.16
CA GLU A 65 1.39 4.55 -12.47
C GLU A 65 0.12 3.73 -12.70
N SER A 66 -1.00 4.38 -13.03
CA SER A 66 -2.27 3.70 -13.34
C SER A 66 -2.69 2.63 -12.31
N ALA A 67 -2.56 2.93 -11.02
CA ALA A 67 -2.82 2.02 -9.90
C ALA A 67 -1.96 0.73 -9.87
N ARG A 68 -0.78 0.76 -10.50
CA ARG A 68 0.28 -0.24 -10.36
C ARG A 68 1.46 0.37 -9.63
N ILE A 69 2.07 -0.41 -8.75
CA ILE A 69 3.22 0.00 -7.98
C ILE A 69 4.50 -0.55 -8.62
N CYS A 70 5.55 0.25 -8.62
CA CYS A 70 6.89 -0.19 -8.90
C CYS A 70 7.82 0.20 -7.76
N TYR A 71 8.63 -0.75 -7.32
CA TYR A 71 9.61 -0.61 -6.25
C TYR A 71 11.00 -0.53 -6.85
N SER A 72 11.81 0.43 -6.39
CA SER A 72 13.22 0.50 -6.78
C SER A 72 14.13 0.76 -5.59
N PHE A 73 15.36 0.24 -5.69
CA PHE A 73 16.38 0.43 -4.67
C PHE A 73 17.78 0.24 -5.26
N ARG A 74 18.74 1.05 -4.82
CA ARG A 74 20.16 0.88 -5.18
C ARG A 74 20.88 0.14 -4.07
N CYS A 75 21.25 -1.12 -4.33
CA CYS A 75 22.05 -1.92 -3.41
C CYS A 75 23.50 -1.42 -3.44
N PRO A 76 24.05 -0.92 -2.31
CA PRO A 76 25.35 -0.24 -2.29
C PRO A 76 26.55 -1.19 -2.35
N SER A 77 26.39 -2.44 -1.96
CA SER A 77 27.46 -3.43 -1.82
C SER A 77 26.90 -4.84 -1.93
N PRO A 78 27.76 -5.87 -2.00
CA PRO A 78 27.34 -7.24 -1.75
C PRO A 78 26.67 -7.37 -0.37
N GLY A 79 25.72 -8.28 -0.24
CA GLY A 79 25.00 -8.56 1.00
C GLY A 79 23.53 -8.94 0.78
N VAL A 80 22.83 -9.22 1.88
CA VAL A 80 21.40 -9.56 1.88
C VAL A 80 20.57 -8.34 2.28
N PHE A 81 19.64 -7.94 1.41
CA PHE A 81 18.80 -6.75 1.60
C PHE A 81 17.32 -7.12 1.72
N LEU A 82 16.68 -6.78 2.84
CA LEU A 82 15.26 -7.01 3.11
C LEU A 82 14.43 -5.76 2.77
N CYS A 83 13.46 -5.89 1.87
CA CYS A 83 12.51 -4.82 1.61
C CYS A 83 11.45 -4.76 2.71
N THR A 84 11.34 -3.63 3.41
CA THR A 84 10.37 -3.45 4.49
C THR A 84 8.92 -3.34 4.04
N LEU A 85 8.65 -3.02 2.77
CA LEU A 85 7.29 -2.92 2.24
C LEU A 85 6.74 -4.24 1.71
N THR A 86 7.59 -5.06 1.06
CA THR A 86 7.17 -6.30 0.40
C THR A 86 7.59 -7.57 1.12
N GLY A 87 8.56 -7.47 2.04
CA GLY A 87 9.16 -8.61 2.72
C GLY A 87 10.13 -9.42 1.87
N VAL A 88 10.30 -9.12 0.58
CA VAL A 88 11.25 -9.86 -0.27
C VAL A 88 12.68 -9.52 0.15
N MET A 89 13.54 -10.55 0.26
CA MET A 89 14.98 -10.34 0.42
C MET A 89 15.75 -10.68 -0.85
N PHE A 90 16.77 -9.87 -1.11
CA PHE A 90 17.66 -10.00 -2.25
C PHE A 90 19.07 -10.26 -1.74
N ASN A 91 19.64 -11.42 -2.09
CA ASN A 91 21.07 -11.68 -1.91
C ASN A 91 21.83 -11.18 -3.14
N ILE A 92 22.64 -10.15 -2.95
CA ILE A 92 23.30 -9.38 -3.99
C ILE A 92 24.80 -9.62 -3.94
N SER A 93 25.45 -9.91 -5.08
CA SER A 93 26.90 -10.15 -5.16
C SER A 93 27.72 -8.91 -5.49
N GLN A 94 27.10 -7.79 -5.89
CA GLN A 94 27.77 -6.55 -6.28
C GLN A 94 26.78 -5.38 -6.32
N GLU A 95 27.28 -4.14 -6.28
CA GLU A 95 26.44 -2.94 -6.41
C GLU A 95 25.58 -2.99 -7.70
N ALA A 96 24.27 -2.85 -7.52
CA ALA A 96 23.27 -2.91 -8.58
C ALA A 96 22.01 -2.12 -8.21
N GLU A 97 21.27 -1.72 -9.24
CA GLU A 97 19.93 -1.16 -9.07
C GLU A 97 18.92 -2.28 -9.24
N LEU A 98 17.94 -2.31 -8.34
CA LEU A 98 16.81 -3.23 -8.34
C LEU A 98 15.57 -2.47 -8.79
N LEU A 99 14.81 -3.09 -9.69
CA LEU A 99 13.48 -2.65 -10.08
C LEU A 99 12.56 -3.85 -10.05
N TYR A 100 11.45 -3.77 -9.35
CA TYR A 100 10.50 -4.86 -9.33
C TYR A 100 9.07 -4.40 -9.04
N ARG A 101 8.11 -5.26 -9.36
CA ARG A 101 6.68 -5.01 -9.17
C ARG A 101 5.93 -6.32 -9.00
N ILE A 102 4.74 -6.26 -8.40
CA ILE A 102 3.82 -7.39 -8.39
C ILE A 102 3.01 -7.40 -9.69
N VAL A 103 2.90 -8.57 -10.30
CA VAL A 103 2.15 -8.80 -11.54
C VAL A 103 1.08 -9.86 -11.33
N GLN A 104 0.06 -9.85 -12.18
CA GLN A 104 -1.02 -10.84 -12.14
C GLN A 104 -0.47 -12.23 -12.51
N TRP A 105 -0.89 -13.25 -11.77
CA TRP A 105 -0.67 -14.64 -12.16
C TRP A 105 -1.39 -14.98 -13.46
N ASP A 106 -0.72 -15.77 -14.31
CA ASP A 106 -1.33 -16.36 -15.49
C ASP A 106 -1.92 -17.72 -15.12
N GLU A 107 -3.25 -17.78 -14.97
CA GLU A 107 -3.96 -19.00 -14.59
C GLU A 107 -3.85 -20.10 -15.67
N ASP A 108 -3.63 -19.72 -16.94
CA ASP A 108 -3.42 -20.69 -18.03
C ASP A 108 -2.09 -21.44 -17.87
N LEU A 109 -1.14 -20.89 -17.10
CA LEU A 109 0.11 -21.58 -16.72
C LEU A 109 -0.06 -22.44 -15.46
N LEU A 110 -0.90 -22.01 -14.51
CA LEU A 110 -1.09 -22.69 -13.23
C LEU A 110 -1.97 -23.94 -13.36
N HIS A 111 -3.09 -23.84 -14.07
CA HIS A 111 -4.07 -24.92 -14.20
C HIS A 111 -3.47 -26.21 -14.77
N PRO A 112 -2.73 -26.22 -15.90
CA PRO A 112 -2.17 -27.44 -16.47
C PRO A 112 -1.10 -28.09 -15.59
N ALA A 113 -0.41 -27.30 -14.76
CA ALA A 113 0.60 -27.79 -13.84
C ALA A 113 0.02 -28.30 -12.50
N ASN A 114 -1.30 -28.20 -12.32
CA ASN A 114 -2.01 -28.50 -11.07
C ASN A 114 -1.36 -27.79 -9.87
N LYS A 115 -1.07 -26.49 -10.04
CA LYS A 115 -0.50 -25.60 -9.03
C LYS A 115 -1.52 -24.52 -8.67
N LYS A 116 -1.39 -23.98 -7.46
CA LYS A 116 -2.07 -22.74 -7.05
C LYS A 116 -1.04 -21.76 -6.51
N ALA A 117 -1.23 -20.49 -6.79
CA ALA A 117 -0.42 -19.42 -6.21
C ALA A 117 -0.44 -19.48 -4.68
N ALA A 118 0.71 -19.25 -4.06
CA ALA A 118 0.91 -19.21 -2.60
C ALA A 118 1.54 -17.87 -2.14
N SER A 119 1.83 -16.98 -3.08
CA SER A 119 2.33 -15.62 -2.86
C SER A 119 1.99 -14.74 -4.06
N PRO A 120 2.16 -13.40 -3.93
CA PRO A 120 2.27 -12.52 -5.08
C PRO A 120 3.37 -12.98 -6.06
N LEU A 121 3.19 -12.67 -7.35
CA LEU A 121 4.18 -12.90 -8.40
C LEU A 121 5.02 -11.64 -8.60
N PHE A 122 6.31 -11.70 -8.28
CA PHE A 122 7.24 -10.58 -8.37
C PHE A 122 7.97 -10.60 -9.71
N ASN A 123 7.73 -9.62 -10.56
CA ASN A 123 8.55 -9.38 -11.75
C ASN A 123 9.76 -8.54 -11.34
N ILE A 124 10.96 -9.12 -11.44
CA ILE A 124 12.21 -8.58 -10.89
C ILE A 124 13.18 -8.33 -12.03
N GLU A 125 13.76 -7.14 -12.02
CA GLU A 125 14.78 -6.66 -12.95
C GLU A 125 15.95 -6.08 -12.15
N SER A 126 17.15 -6.12 -12.73
CA SER A 126 18.32 -5.48 -12.16
C SER A 126 19.22 -4.92 -13.25
N SER A 127 19.92 -3.82 -12.94
CA SER A 127 20.85 -3.18 -13.88
C SER A 127 22.07 -4.04 -14.21
N LYS A 128 22.37 -5.07 -13.40
CA LYS A 128 23.47 -6.02 -13.59
C LYS A 128 23.02 -7.42 -13.17
N ASP A 129 23.74 -8.46 -13.60
CA ASP A 129 23.56 -9.82 -13.08
C ASP A 129 24.16 -9.95 -11.66
N ALA A 130 23.48 -9.34 -10.68
CA ALA A 130 23.96 -9.22 -9.31
C ALA A 130 23.15 -10.05 -8.30
N ILE A 131 21.92 -10.45 -8.63
CA ILE A 131 21.06 -11.19 -7.71
C ILE A 131 21.41 -12.68 -7.76
N ARG A 132 21.87 -13.24 -6.65
CA ARG A 132 22.23 -14.67 -6.53
C ARG A 132 21.10 -15.49 -5.92
N GLN A 133 20.41 -14.95 -4.93
CA GLN A 133 19.27 -15.61 -4.29
C GLN A 133 18.13 -14.65 -4.04
N LEU A 134 16.92 -15.20 -4.04
CA LEU A 134 15.71 -14.54 -3.58
C LEU A 134 15.16 -15.27 -2.36
N HIS A 135 14.74 -14.50 -1.36
CA HIS A 135 13.96 -15.02 -0.25
C HIS A 135 12.54 -14.47 -0.41
N LEU A 136 11.60 -15.34 -0.79
CA LEU A 136 10.22 -14.97 -1.07
C LEU A 136 9.34 -15.22 0.17
N PRO A 137 8.56 -14.24 0.64
CA PRO A 137 7.75 -14.39 1.84
C PRO A 137 6.58 -15.35 1.61
N HIS A 138 6.32 -16.22 2.59
CA HIS A 138 5.16 -17.10 2.61
C HIS A 138 4.26 -16.83 3.83
N CYS A 139 3.03 -17.34 3.76
CA CYS A 139 2.04 -17.23 4.84
C CYS A 139 1.80 -18.55 5.59
N GLU A 140 2.67 -19.55 5.46
CA GLU A 140 2.51 -20.82 6.19
C GLU A 140 2.92 -20.72 7.68
N PRO A 141 2.17 -21.34 8.62
CA PRO A 141 2.52 -21.34 10.04
C PRO A 141 3.49 -22.49 10.41
N GLN A 142 4.70 -22.13 10.85
CA GLN A 142 5.79 -22.90 11.50
C GLN A 142 6.18 -24.32 10.99
N GLU A 143 7.46 -24.63 11.15
CA GLU A 143 8.33 -25.42 10.26
C GLU A 143 8.04 -26.92 10.06
N ALA A 144 7.34 -27.61 10.97
CA ALA A 144 7.32 -29.08 10.99
C ALA A 144 6.56 -29.76 9.82
N LEU A 145 5.94 -28.98 8.91
CA LEU A 145 5.11 -29.50 7.82
C LEU A 145 5.47 -28.94 6.43
N LEU A 146 6.53 -28.12 6.32
CA LEU A 146 6.75 -27.26 5.14
C LEU A 146 7.68 -27.81 4.05
N SER A 147 8.55 -28.79 4.33
CA SER A 147 9.63 -29.17 3.40
C SER A 147 9.14 -29.55 1.99
N ASP A 148 7.88 -29.98 1.86
CA ASP A 148 7.27 -30.40 0.59
C ASP A 148 6.02 -29.59 0.20
N CYS A 149 5.62 -28.56 0.95
CA CYS A 149 4.34 -27.86 0.71
C CYS A 149 4.44 -26.72 -0.30
N LEU A 150 5.62 -26.11 -0.43
CA LEU A 150 5.85 -24.96 -1.30
C LEU A 150 6.88 -25.29 -2.38
N SER A 151 6.75 -24.62 -3.52
CA SER A 151 7.76 -24.59 -4.57
C SER A 151 7.85 -23.20 -5.16
N VAL A 152 8.99 -22.88 -5.76
CA VAL A 152 9.16 -21.61 -6.46
C VAL A 152 8.81 -21.82 -7.92
N VAL A 153 8.13 -20.86 -8.50
CA VAL A 153 7.91 -20.77 -9.94
C VAL A 153 8.71 -19.60 -10.48
N HIS A 154 9.35 -19.84 -11.61
CA HIS A 154 10.00 -18.83 -12.42
C HIS A 154 9.31 -18.79 -13.80
N ILE A 155 8.79 -17.63 -14.20
CA ILE A 155 8.11 -17.42 -15.48
C ILE A 155 8.95 -16.46 -16.32
N SER A 156 9.36 -16.92 -17.49
CA SER A 156 10.10 -16.12 -18.45
C SER A 156 9.66 -16.44 -19.88
N ALA A 157 9.50 -15.41 -20.71
CA ALA A 157 9.00 -15.53 -22.08
C ALA A 157 7.72 -16.38 -22.20
N GLY A 158 6.77 -16.19 -21.26
CA GLY A 158 5.49 -16.91 -21.22
C GLY A 158 5.59 -18.39 -20.83
N LYS A 159 6.76 -18.86 -20.38
CA LYS A 159 6.97 -20.25 -19.96
C LYS A 159 7.19 -20.34 -18.47
N MET A 160 6.44 -21.23 -17.84
CA MET A 160 6.56 -21.52 -16.42
C MET A 160 7.56 -22.66 -16.16
N LYS A 161 8.51 -22.44 -15.25
CA LYS A 161 9.42 -23.46 -14.71
C LYS A 161 9.28 -23.55 -13.20
N VAL A 162 9.05 -24.75 -12.68
CA VAL A 162 9.05 -25.01 -11.24
C VAL A 162 10.49 -25.26 -10.77
N LEU A 163 10.91 -24.52 -9.75
CA LEU A 163 12.22 -24.60 -9.11
C LEU A 163 12.07 -25.20 -7.71
N LYS A 164 13.01 -26.06 -7.33
CA LYS A 164 13.07 -26.60 -5.97
C LYS A 164 13.63 -25.53 -5.02
N PRO A 165 12.98 -25.27 -3.88
CA PRO A 165 13.56 -24.43 -2.83
C PRO A 165 14.92 -24.96 -2.37
N ARG A 166 15.86 -24.05 -2.07
CA ARG A 166 17.11 -24.37 -1.37
C ARG A 166 16.82 -24.61 0.11
N LYS A 167 16.02 -23.74 0.72
CA LYS A 167 15.59 -23.80 2.12
C LYS A 167 14.22 -23.15 2.26
N ILE A 168 13.40 -23.63 3.18
CA ILE A 168 12.17 -22.98 3.61
C ILE A 168 12.35 -22.68 5.10
N THR A 169 12.24 -21.40 5.48
CA THR A 169 12.33 -20.94 6.87
C THR A 169 10.93 -20.80 7.47
N ASP A 170 10.83 -20.21 8.65
CA ASP A 170 9.57 -19.82 9.28
C ASP A 170 8.75 -18.78 8.48
N THR A 171 9.39 -18.04 7.58
CA THR A 171 8.83 -16.84 6.94
C THR A 171 9.10 -16.76 5.44
N HIS A 172 10.16 -17.42 4.95
CA HIS A 172 10.63 -17.26 3.57
C HIS A 172 11.00 -18.59 2.90
N VAL A 173 10.83 -18.63 1.58
CA VAL A 173 11.39 -19.65 0.70
C VAL A 173 12.62 -19.08 0.00
N ILE A 174 13.76 -19.75 0.16
CA ILE A 174 15.04 -19.37 -0.42
C ILE A 174 15.24 -20.13 -1.74
N VAL A 175 15.60 -19.41 -2.81
CA VAL A 175 15.85 -19.98 -4.15
C VAL A 175 17.06 -19.32 -4.81
N GLU A 176 17.84 -20.13 -5.53
CA GLU A 176 18.93 -19.66 -6.38
C GLU A 176 18.38 -19.02 -7.66
N VAL A 177 18.94 -17.89 -8.05
CA VAL A 177 18.58 -17.14 -9.25
C VAL A 177 19.69 -17.27 -10.28
N THR A 178 19.30 -17.69 -11.49
CA THR A 178 20.22 -17.80 -12.64
C THR A 178 19.85 -16.86 -13.78
N HIS A 179 18.63 -16.34 -13.78
CA HIS A 179 18.09 -15.42 -14.77
C HIS A 179 16.91 -14.67 -14.14
N LEU A 180 16.79 -13.37 -14.45
CA LEU A 180 15.77 -12.50 -13.86
C LEU A 180 14.51 -12.45 -14.72
N SER A 181 13.36 -12.56 -14.06
CA SER A 181 12.03 -12.41 -14.64
C SER A 181 10.99 -12.44 -13.51
N SER A 182 9.86 -13.12 -13.71
CA SER A 182 8.82 -13.26 -12.69
C SER A 182 9.04 -14.47 -11.78
N PHE A 183 9.00 -14.26 -10.47
CA PHE A 183 9.17 -15.28 -9.42
C PHE A 183 8.01 -15.24 -8.43
N GLY A 184 7.48 -16.41 -8.07
CA GLY A 184 6.40 -16.53 -7.10
C GLY A 184 6.35 -17.91 -6.46
N LEU A 185 5.60 -18.06 -5.38
CA LEU A 185 5.42 -19.32 -4.70
C LEU A 185 4.14 -20.00 -5.18
N VAL A 186 4.19 -21.33 -5.23
CA VAL A 186 3.02 -22.17 -5.48
C VAL A 186 2.91 -23.29 -4.45
N TRP A 187 1.68 -23.66 -4.13
CA TRP A 187 1.42 -24.84 -3.32
C TRP A 187 1.56 -26.12 -4.11
N ASN A 188 2.17 -27.12 -3.46
CA ASN A 188 2.20 -28.48 -3.94
C ASN A 188 0.91 -29.23 -3.59
N ILE A 189 0.63 -30.27 -4.36
CA ILE A 189 -0.55 -31.14 -4.22
C ILE A 189 -0.74 -31.64 -2.77
N LYS A 190 0.35 -31.90 -2.03
CA LYS A 190 0.31 -32.32 -0.62
C LYS A 190 -0.39 -31.33 0.31
N ARG A 191 -0.37 -30.02 0.01
CA ARG A 191 -1.07 -28.99 0.80
C ARG A 191 -2.59 -29.12 0.67
N PHE A 192 -3.09 -29.53 -0.50
CA PHE A 192 -4.52 -29.62 -0.80
C PHE A 192 -5.26 -30.68 0.02
N TRP A 193 -4.56 -31.67 0.55
CA TRP A 193 -5.12 -32.70 1.44
C TRP A 193 -5.34 -32.19 2.87
N ASN A 194 -4.82 -31.01 3.22
CA ASN A 194 -4.93 -30.40 4.54
C ASN A 194 -5.70 -29.07 4.45
N LYS A 195 -6.99 -29.14 4.11
CA LYS A 195 -7.83 -27.94 3.94
C LYS A 195 -8.03 -27.14 5.23
N ASP A 196 -8.02 -27.82 6.37
CA ASP A 196 -8.25 -27.19 7.68
C ASP A 196 -7.01 -26.48 8.25
N LYS A 197 -5.86 -26.59 7.58
CA LYS A 197 -4.61 -25.98 8.05
C LYS A 197 -4.63 -24.47 7.79
N PRO A 198 -4.51 -23.64 8.84
CA PRO A 198 -4.55 -22.19 8.70
C PRO A 198 -3.33 -21.67 7.94
N VAL A 199 -3.47 -20.45 7.43
CA VAL A 199 -2.40 -19.58 6.97
C VAL A 199 -2.33 -18.36 7.89
N SER A 200 -1.14 -17.76 7.98
CA SER A 200 -0.93 -16.44 8.55
C SER A 200 -1.72 -15.42 7.72
N GLY A 201 -2.69 -14.79 8.35
CA GLY A 201 -3.57 -13.79 7.76
C GLY A 201 -3.34 -12.40 8.33
N GLN A 202 -3.98 -11.43 7.70
CA GLN A 202 -4.03 -10.05 8.15
C GLN A 202 -5.42 -9.44 7.90
N VAL A 203 -5.83 -8.55 8.80
CA VAL A 203 -7.04 -7.74 8.69
C VAL A 203 -6.64 -6.31 8.38
N LEU A 204 -7.12 -5.77 7.27
CA LEU A 204 -6.89 -4.38 6.87
C LEU A 204 -8.21 -3.59 6.88
N LEU A 205 -8.12 -2.33 7.30
CA LEU A 205 -9.26 -1.47 7.54
C LEU A 205 -9.12 -0.17 6.74
N PHE A 206 -10.11 0.13 5.90
CA PHE A 206 -10.15 1.34 5.09
C PHE A 206 -11.47 2.07 5.28
N LEU A 207 -11.42 3.26 5.86
CA LEU A 207 -12.60 4.09 6.11
C LEU A 207 -12.86 4.99 4.91
N GLU A 208 -13.99 4.79 4.24
CA GLU A 208 -14.42 5.64 3.12
C GLU A 208 -14.83 7.04 3.60
N PRO A 209 -14.84 8.06 2.74
CA PRO A 209 -15.37 9.38 3.07
C PRO A 209 -16.84 9.34 3.54
N ILE A 210 -17.22 10.29 4.39
CA ILE A 210 -18.60 10.41 4.89
C ILE A 210 -19.54 10.77 3.73
N ASN A 211 -20.65 10.05 3.63
CA ASN A 211 -21.76 10.44 2.78
C ASN A 211 -22.67 11.43 3.55
N PHE A 212 -22.47 12.73 3.32
CA PHE A 212 -23.19 13.79 4.03
C PHE A 212 -24.71 13.78 3.80
N ARG A 213 -25.20 13.26 2.66
CA ARG A 213 -26.64 13.16 2.40
C ARG A 213 -27.33 12.14 3.31
N THR A 214 -26.65 11.03 3.55
CA THR A 214 -27.21 9.93 4.35
C THR A 214 -26.71 9.93 5.79
N GLN A 215 -25.74 10.78 6.13
CA GLN A 215 -25.05 10.81 7.43
C GLN A 215 -24.48 9.44 7.82
N ARG A 216 -23.87 8.77 6.84
CA ARG A 216 -23.30 7.42 6.98
C ARG A 216 -21.90 7.37 6.40
N GLN A 217 -21.12 6.43 6.90
CA GLN A 217 -19.78 6.15 6.43
C GLN A 217 -19.60 4.64 6.31
N ASN A 218 -18.78 4.19 5.35
CA ASN A 218 -18.46 2.78 5.20
C ASN A 218 -17.04 2.52 5.69
N LEU A 219 -16.87 1.45 6.45
CA LEU A 219 -15.59 0.87 6.80
C LEU A 219 -15.42 -0.45 6.04
N ASN A 220 -14.46 -0.48 5.13
CA ASN A 220 -14.08 -1.66 4.37
C ASN A 220 -13.11 -2.51 5.20
N VAL A 221 -13.44 -3.80 5.36
CA VAL A 221 -12.66 -4.80 6.09
C VAL A 221 -12.18 -5.84 5.09
N LEU A 222 -10.87 -6.02 4.99
CA LEU A 222 -10.25 -7.01 4.11
C LEU A 222 -9.60 -8.11 4.95
N LEU A 223 -9.91 -9.36 4.62
CA LEU A 223 -9.21 -10.53 5.11
C LEU A 223 -8.24 -10.97 4.01
N LEU A 224 -6.94 -10.88 4.28
CA LEU A 224 -5.88 -11.20 3.31
C LEU A 224 -4.82 -12.11 3.94
N THR A 225 -4.01 -12.77 3.12
CA THR A 225 -2.83 -13.48 3.64
C THR A 225 -1.74 -12.49 4.05
N SER A 226 -0.92 -12.84 5.04
CA SER A 226 0.10 -11.94 5.59
C SER A 226 1.26 -11.60 4.64
N ASN A 227 1.41 -12.33 3.54
CA ASN A 227 2.45 -12.11 2.53
C ASN A 227 1.99 -11.22 1.35
N ILE A 228 0.78 -10.67 1.42
CA ILE A 228 0.34 -9.57 0.54
C ILE A 228 0.85 -8.25 1.11
N PRO A 229 1.65 -7.46 0.37
CA PRO A 229 2.13 -6.16 0.84
C PRO A 229 0.98 -5.18 1.09
N VAL A 230 0.94 -4.57 2.27
CA VAL A 230 -0.09 -3.57 2.63
C VAL A 230 -0.10 -2.39 1.65
N GLU A 231 1.07 -2.00 1.14
CA GLU A 231 1.18 -0.88 0.18
C GLU A 231 0.46 -1.16 -1.14
N GLU A 232 0.48 -2.40 -1.64
CA GLU A 232 -0.27 -2.82 -2.84
C GLU A 232 -1.77 -2.63 -2.66
N VAL A 233 -2.27 -2.89 -1.44
CA VAL A 233 -3.69 -2.72 -1.11
C VAL A 233 -4.01 -1.23 -0.96
N ARG A 234 -3.17 -0.46 -0.25
CA ARG A 234 -3.39 0.98 -0.02
C ARG A 234 -3.55 1.77 -1.32
N VAL A 235 -2.79 1.44 -2.35
CA VAL A 235 -2.88 2.12 -3.67
C VAL A 235 -4.22 1.88 -4.38
N LYS A 236 -4.98 0.84 -4.02
CA LYS A 236 -6.35 0.60 -4.53
C LYS A 236 -7.42 1.38 -3.78
N TYR A 237 -7.12 1.87 -2.58
CA TYR A 237 -8.04 2.56 -1.67
C TYR A 237 -7.61 4.00 -1.38
N ARG A 238 -7.06 4.72 -2.36
CA ARG A 238 -6.45 6.06 -2.15
C ARG A 238 -7.40 7.11 -1.59
N ASP A 239 -8.68 6.98 -1.88
CA ASP A 239 -9.72 7.91 -1.41
C ASP A 239 -10.24 7.53 -0.02
N ALA A 240 -9.83 6.38 0.52
CA ALA A 240 -10.20 5.92 1.85
C ALA A 240 -9.01 6.06 2.82
N ASN A 241 -9.32 6.31 4.09
CA ASN A 241 -8.31 6.39 5.13
C ASN A 241 -7.93 4.99 5.62
N PHE A 242 -6.66 4.62 5.52
CA PHE A 242 -6.14 3.38 6.08
C PHE A 242 -5.99 3.50 7.60
N ILE A 243 -6.68 2.64 8.35
CA ILE A 243 -6.60 2.64 9.81
C ILE A 243 -5.53 1.65 10.26
N GLN A 244 -4.47 2.18 10.88
CA GLN A 244 -3.42 1.38 11.48
C GLN A 244 -3.96 0.67 12.73
N ALA A 245 -4.05 -0.65 12.69
CA ALA A 245 -4.49 -1.49 13.81
C ALA A 245 -3.70 -2.81 13.85
N PRO A 246 -3.66 -3.52 14.99
CA PRO A 246 -3.14 -4.88 15.02
C PRO A 246 -3.84 -5.75 13.98
N SER A 247 -3.12 -6.24 12.98
CA SER A 247 -3.72 -6.89 11.81
C SER A 247 -3.60 -8.42 11.82
N LYS A 248 -2.61 -8.99 12.51
CA LYS A 248 -2.27 -10.41 12.43
C LYS A 248 -3.41 -11.32 12.90
N CYS A 249 -3.72 -12.35 12.11
CA CYS A 249 -4.68 -13.39 12.46
C CYS A 249 -4.31 -14.73 11.79
N LYS A 250 -5.14 -15.76 11.98
CA LYS A 250 -5.03 -17.05 11.28
C LYS A 250 -6.30 -17.30 10.48
N LEU A 251 -6.16 -17.50 9.18
CA LEU A 251 -7.28 -17.72 8.27
C LEU A 251 -7.20 -19.11 7.67
N ILE A 252 -8.34 -19.74 7.38
CA ILE A 252 -8.42 -21.07 6.79
C ILE A 252 -9.16 -20.94 5.47
N LYS A 253 -8.61 -21.54 4.41
CA LYS A 253 -9.22 -21.51 3.08
C LYS A 253 -10.57 -22.20 3.09
N ASP A 254 -11.54 -21.65 2.36
CA ASP A 254 -12.90 -22.16 2.23
C ASP A 254 -13.67 -22.16 3.57
N HIS A 255 -13.10 -21.56 4.62
CA HIS A 255 -13.83 -21.31 5.86
C HIS A 255 -14.67 -20.04 5.73
N ARG A 256 -15.83 -20.09 6.36
CA ARG A 256 -16.75 -18.96 6.42
C ARG A 256 -16.44 -18.07 7.60
N TYR A 257 -16.43 -16.77 7.34
CA TYR A 257 -16.21 -15.74 8.33
C TYR A 257 -17.39 -14.79 8.41
N THR A 258 -17.62 -14.25 9.59
CA THR A 258 -18.60 -13.18 9.83
C THR A 258 -17.93 -12.02 10.55
N VAL A 259 -18.52 -10.83 10.41
CA VAL A 259 -18.07 -9.62 11.10
C VAL A 259 -19.17 -9.11 12.02
N LEU A 260 -18.84 -9.00 13.31
CA LEU A 260 -19.67 -8.37 14.32
C LEU A 260 -19.16 -6.96 14.59
N CYS A 261 -20.07 -5.99 14.51
CA CYS A 261 -19.83 -4.59 14.85
C CYS A 261 -21.09 -4.02 15.50
N PRO A 262 -21.16 -3.92 16.85
CA PRO A 262 -22.38 -3.57 17.57
C PRO A 262 -22.98 -2.21 17.19
N VAL A 263 -22.15 -1.25 16.79
CA VAL A 263 -22.56 0.11 16.40
C VAL A 263 -22.95 0.23 14.91
N ALA A 264 -22.87 -0.86 14.14
CA ALA A 264 -23.16 -0.83 12.71
C ALA A 264 -24.66 -0.81 12.43
N TYR A 265 -25.06 -0.02 11.43
CA TYR A 265 -26.40 -0.14 10.82
C TYR A 265 -26.55 -1.44 10.04
N LYS A 266 -25.47 -1.82 9.33
CA LYS A 266 -25.46 -2.98 8.45
C LYS A 266 -24.02 -3.44 8.25
N VAL A 267 -23.83 -4.75 8.27
CA VAL A 267 -22.63 -5.42 7.74
C VAL A 267 -23.05 -6.14 6.47
N GLN A 268 -22.27 -6.04 5.41
CA GLN A 268 -22.52 -6.73 4.15
C GLN A 268 -21.22 -7.22 3.49
N PRO A 269 -21.20 -8.45 2.95
CA PRO A 269 -22.22 -9.49 3.14
C PRO A 269 -22.32 -9.92 4.63
N PRO A 270 -23.38 -10.64 5.04
CA PRO A 270 -23.51 -11.13 6.42
C PRO A 270 -22.40 -12.13 6.80
N GLU A 271 -21.97 -12.91 5.82
CA GLU A 271 -20.94 -13.94 5.92
C GLU A 271 -20.26 -14.08 4.55
N GLU A 272 -18.98 -14.47 4.53
CA GLU A 272 -18.21 -14.67 3.30
C GLU A 272 -17.17 -15.80 3.51
N ASP A 273 -16.89 -16.57 2.47
CA ASP A 273 -15.86 -17.60 2.51
C ASP A 273 -14.48 -16.99 2.21
N PHE A 274 -13.44 -17.38 2.96
CA PHE A 274 -12.08 -16.90 2.71
C PHE A 274 -11.40 -17.71 1.62
N ASP A 275 -11.01 -17.06 0.53
CA ASP A 275 -10.18 -17.66 -0.52
C ASP A 275 -8.74 -17.12 -0.50
N LEU A 276 -7.82 -17.92 -1.06
CA LEU A 276 -6.41 -17.56 -1.19
C LEU A 276 -6.19 -16.91 -2.56
N ASP A 277 -6.43 -15.60 -2.63
CA ASP A 277 -6.22 -14.80 -3.83
C ASP A 277 -4.88 -14.02 -3.75
N PHE A 278 -4.03 -14.23 -4.76
CA PHE A 278 -2.75 -13.53 -4.94
C PHE A 278 -2.74 -12.70 -6.23
N GLY A 279 -3.92 -12.35 -6.73
CA GLY A 279 -4.10 -11.41 -7.82
C GLY A 279 -3.78 -9.97 -7.41
N THR A 280 -4.06 -9.05 -8.32
CA THR A 280 -3.77 -7.61 -8.16
C THR A 280 -5.00 -6.77 -7.80
N ASN A 281 -6.12 -7.43 -7.53
CA ASN A 281 -7.38 -6.81 -7.11
C ASN A 281 -7.68 -7.23 -5.67
N TYR A 282 -8.06 -6.28 -4.83
CA TYR A 282 -8.34 -6.52 -3.41
C TYR A 282 -9.71 -5.94 -3.07
N PRO A 283 -10.82 -6.60 -3.41
CA PRO A 283 -12.14 -6.14 -3.00
C PRO A 283 -12.32 -6.27 -1.48
N PRO A 284 -13.17 -5.43 -0.86
CA PRO A 284 -13.47 -5.57 0.56
C PRO A 284 -14.18 -6.91 0.83
N THR A 285 -13.69 -7.69 1.78
CA THR A 285 -14.36 -8.92 2.22
C THR A 285 -15.68 -8.58 2.91
N PHE A 286 -15.69 -7.52 3.73
CA PHE A 286 -16.88 -6.97 4.34
C PHE A 286 -16.89 -5.45 4.25
N GLN A 287 -18.09 -4.89 4.19
CA GLN A 287 -18.33 -3.46 4.35
C GLN A 287 -19.27 -3.25 5.54
N ILE A 288 -18.77 -2.53 6.53
CA ILE A 288 -19.51 -2.12 7.72
C ILE A 288 -20.03 -0.70 7.49
N ARG A 289 -21.34 -0.51 7.58
CA ARG A 289 -21.98 0.80 7.45
C ARG A 289 -22.24 1.39 8.83
N LEU A 290 -21.62 2.52 9.11
CA LEU A 290 -21.59 3.19 10.40
C LEU A 290 -22.36 4.53 10.36
N PRO A 291 -22.90 4.99 11.50
CA PRO A 291 -23.24 6.39 11.73
C PRO A 291 -22.03 7.31 11.48
N ALA A 292 -22.24 8.45 10.85
CA ALA A 292 -21.16 9.40 10.56
C ALA A 292 -20.52 10.03 11.82
N ASP A 293 -21.15 9.92 12.98
CA ASP A 293 -20.70 10.39 14.30
C ASP A 293 -20.04 9.29 15.14
N THR A 294 -19.77 8.13 14.54
CA THR A 294 -19.07 7.04 15.25
C THR A 294 -17.63 7.47 15.55
N GLU A 295 -17.27 7.53 16.82
CA GLU A 295 -15.92 7.88 17.28
C GLU A 295 -15.07 6.64 17.53
N GLU A 296 -15.65 5.57 18.07
CA GLU A 296 -14.98 4.31 18.37
C GLU A 296 -15.78 3.15 17.78
N VAL A 297 -15.09 2.14 17.26
CA VAL A 297 -15.72 0.91 16.79
C VAL A 297 -14.99 -0.33 17.31
N THR A 298 -15.76 -1.30 17.79
CA THR A 298 -15.26 -2.65 18.08
C THR A 298 -15.69 -3.59 16.97
N ILE A 299 -14.71 -4.22 16.33
CA ILE A 299 -14.89 -5.15 15.22
C ILE A 299 -14.41 -6.53 15.68
N THR A 300 -15.25 -7.54 15.50
CA THR A 300 -14.91 -8.94 15.79
C THR A 300 -15.13 -9.77 14.53
N ILE A 301 -14.09 -10.48 14.08
CA ILE A 301 -14.17 -11.47 13.00
C ILE A 301 -14.30 -12.85 13.64
N GLN A 302 -15.37 -13.56 13.30
CA GLN A 302 -15.63 -14.90 13.81
C GLN A 302 -15.49 -15.93 12.70
N GLY A 303 -14.94 -17.10 13.03
CA GLY A 303 -14.94 -18.27 12.13
C GLY A 303 -16.21 -19.11 12.27
N GLN A 304 -16.29 -20.21 11.51
CA GLN A 304 -17.46 -21.12 11.45
C GLN A 304 -17.99 -21.63 12.80
N THR A 305 -17.13 -21.75 13.82
CA THR A 305 -17.50 -22.22 15.16
C THR A 305 -17.87 -21.08 16.13
N ASN A 306 -18.13 -19.87 15.62
CA ASN A 306 -18.33 -18.63 16.40
C ASN A 306 -17.14 -18.32 17.32
N THR A 307 -15.96 -18.81 16.97
CA THR A 307 -14.72 -18.48 17.66
C THR A 307 -14.17 -17.17 17.11
N ASP A 308 -13.86 -16.24 18.01
CA ASP A 308 -13.21 -14.97 17.64
C ASP A 308 -11.81 -15.25 17.08
N VAL A 309 -11.62 -14.97 15.79
CA VAL A 309 -10.34 -15.13 15.10
C VAL A 309 -9.51 -13.85 15.17
N TRP A 310 -10.20 -12.71 15.22
CA TRP A 310 -9.60 -11.40 15.39
C TRP A 310 -10.63 -10.46 16.04
N LYS A 311 -10.18 -9.63 16.96
CA LYS A 311 -11.01 -8.63 17.62
C LYS A 311 -10.18 -7.41 17.94
N CYS A 312 -10.69 -6.23 17.58
CA CYS A 312 -10.02 -4.97 17.87
C CYS A 312 -11.03 -3.86 18.09
N THR A 313 -10.68 -2.96 19.00
CA THR A 313 -11.37 -1.69 19.24
C THR A 313 -10.44 -0.59 18.74
N ILE A 314 -10.96 0.28 17.87
CA ILE A 314 -10.19 1.34 17.22
C ILE A 314 -10.96 2.65 17.30
N ASP A 315 -10.20 3.74 17.45
CA ASP A 315 -10.70 5.09 17.26
C ASP A 315 -10.80 5.37 15.75
N LEU A 316 -11.94 5.90 15.34
CA LEU A 316 -12.12 6.42 14.00
C LEU A 316 -11.57 7.85 13.94
N PRO A 317 -10.89 8.22 12.84
CA PRO A 317 -10.38 9.56 12.65
C PRO A 317 -11.52 10.57 12.82
N GLU A 318 -11.23 11.66 13.52
CA GLU A 318 -12.22 12.71 13.78
C GLU A 318 -12.91 13.16 12.50
N ARG A 319 -14.18 13.56 12.65
CA ARG A 319 -14.88 14.35 11.65
C ARG A 319 -14.07 15.60 11.37
N THR A 320 -13.25 15.55 10.35
CA THR A 320 -12.83 16.76 9.68
C THR A 320 -14.09 17.32 9.03
N ARG A 321 -14.73 18.28 9.72
CA ARG A 321 -15.59 19.30 9.08
C ARG A 321 -14.80 20.14 8.04
N SER A 322 -13.55 19.79 7.82
CA SER A 322 -12.59 20.30 6.86
C SER A 322 -12.17 19.20 5.86
N GLN A 323 -13.14 18.67 5.11
CA GLN A 323 -12.88 18.08 3.78
C GLN A 323 -13.91 18.61 2.76
N SER A 324 -14.05 19.93 2.77
CA SER A 324 -14.21 20.73 1.56
C SER A 324 -13.19 21.86 1.65
N THR A 325 -11.93 21.49 1.78
CA THR A 325 -10.87 22.32 1.22
C THR A 325 -10.32 21.47 0.09
N PRO A 326 -10.46 21.87 -1.18
CA PRO A 326 -9.55 21.39 -2.21
C PRO A 326 -8.14 21.53 -1.63
N GLN A 327 -7.23 20.65 -2.03
CA GLN A 327 -5.80 20.87 -1.76
C GLN A 327 -5.53 22.36 -1.87
N ILE A 328 -5.03 23.02 -0.80
CA ILE A 328 -4.62 24.44 -0.88
C ILE A 328 -3.38 24.45 -1.76
N LEU A 329 -3.60 24.22 -3.04
CA LEU A 329 -2.78 24.72 -4.09
C LEU A 329 -2.85 26.23 -3.90
N PRO A 330 -1.70 26.90 -3.79
CA PRO A 330 -1.64 28.35 -3.89
C PRO A 330 -2.57 28.84 -5.00
N PRO A 331 -3.33 29.94 -4.80
CA PRO A 331 -4.36 30.38 -5.75
C PRO A 331 -3.90 30.43 -7.21
N ASP A 332 -2.63 30.74 -7.47
CA ASP A 332 -2.01 30.73 -8.81
C ASP A 332 -1.92 29.31 -9.41
N LYS A 333 -1.57 28.30 -8.60
CA LYS A 333 -1.52 26.88 -8.99
C LYS A 333 -2.91 26.31 -9.21
N HIS A 334 -3.88 26.74 -8.41
CA HIS A 334 -5.28 26.33 -8.56
C HIS A 334 -5.86 26.90 -9.86
N LEU A 335 -5.65 28.18 -10.15
CA LEU A 335 -6.01 28.80 -11.42
C LEU A 335 -5.33 28.14 -12.63
N PHE A 336 -4.09 27.67 -12.49
CA PHE A 336 -3.42 26.90 -13.55
C PHE A 336 -4.15 25.59 -13.86
N ALA A 337 -4.59 24.86 -12.84
CA ALA A 337 -5.28 23.58 -12.99
C ALA A 337 -6.64 23.72 -13.69
N VAL A 338 -7.42 24.74 -13.31
CA VAL A 338 -8.78 24.98 -13.86
C VAL A 338 -8.77 25.81 -15.14
N ARG A 339 -7.59 26.29 -15.58
CA ARG A 339 -7.41 27.27 -16.66
C ARG A 339 -8.18 26.94 -17.93
N LYS A 340 -8.13 25.68 -18.37
CA LYS A 340 -8.80 25.24 -19.60
C LYS A 340 -10.33 25.34 -19.45
N GLN A 341 -10.86 24.85 -18.35
CA GLN A 341 -12.30 24.86 -18.06
C GLN A 341 -12.82 26.28 -17.88
N PHE A 342 -12.06 27.15 -17.20
CA PHE A 342 -12.37 28.58 -17.11
C PHE A 342 -12.47 29.21 -18.50
N VAL A 343 -11.46 29.03 -19.36
CA VAL A 343 -11.47 29.57 -20.73
C VAL A 343 -12.64 29.02 -21.55
N ASP A 344 -13.00 27.76 -21.39
CA ASP A 344 -14.07 27.14 -22.18
C ASP A 344 -15.48 27.57 -21.73
N GLN A 345 -15.68 27.76 -20.42
CA GLN A 345 -17.02 27.89 -19.83
C GLN A 345 -17.39 29.31 -19.38
N VAL A 346 -16.42 30.21 -19.16
CA VAL A 346 -16.71 31.56 -18.67
C VAL A 346 -17.50 32.38 -19.70
N SER A 347 -18.57 33.04 -19.23
CA SER A 347 -19.40 33.89 -20.08
C SER A 347 -18.68 35.18 -20.47
N ASP A 348 -19.04 35.76 -21.61
CA ASP A 348 -18.46 37.04 -22.07
C ASP A 348 -18.68 38.18 -21.06
N SER A 349 -19.87 38.22 -20.47
CA SER A 349 -20.25 39.19 -19.43
C SER A 349 -19.41 39.03 -18.16
N THR A 350 -19.23 37.80 -17.69
CA THR A 350 -18.44 37.50 -16.48
C THR A 350 -16.99 37.92 -16.67
N VAL A 351 -16.38 37.62 -17.82
CA VAL A 351 -14.98 38.05 -18.12
C VAL A 351 -14.84 39.58 -18.13
N ASN A 352 -15.82 40.30 -18.68
CA ASN A 352 -15.77 41.77 -18.70
C ASN A 352 -15.91 42.37 -17.30
N GLN A 353 -16.80 41.82 -16.47
CA GLN A 353 -16.97 42.28 -15.09
C GLN A 353 -15.77 41.93 -14.21
N LEU A 354 -15.12 40.78 -14.45
CA LEU A 354 -13.85 40.43 -13.81
C LEU A 354 -12.74 41.42 -14.19
N LEU A 355 -12.62 41.78 -15.47
CA LEU A 355 -11.66 42.79 -15.92
C LEU A 355 -11.88 44.15 -15.25
N ASP A 356 -13.13 44.58 -15.12
CA ASP A 356 -13.47 45.84 -14.44
C ASP A 356 -13.09 45.79 -12.95
N SER A 357 -13.35 44.67 -12.27
CA SER A 357 -12.98 44.45 -10.86
C SER A 357 -11.46 44.41 -10.66
N LEU A 358 -10.73 43.73 -11.54
CA LEU A 358 -9.25 43.66 -11.49
C LEU A 358 -8.60 45.02 -11.75
N LEU A 359 -9.17 45.85 -12.63
CA LEU A 359 -8.70 47.22 -12.84
C LEU A 359 -8.98 48.08 -11.60
N GLN A 360 -10.16 47.96 -11.00
CA GLN A 360 -10.55 48.72 -9.81
C GLN A 360 -9.65 48.40 -8.61
N GLN A 361 -9.24 47.14 -8.47
CA GLN A 361 -8.29 46.69 -7.44
C GLN A 361 -6.82 46.99 -7.77
N GLY A 362 -6.54 47.56 -8.95
CA GLY A 362 -5.17 47.90 -9.38
C GLY A 362 -4.29 46.70 -9.74
N ILE A 363 -4.88 45.51 -9.92
CA ILE A 363 -4.16 44.27 -10.25
C ILE A 363 -3.71 44.30 -11.72
N ILE A 364 -4.56 44.82 -12.60
CA ILE A 364 -4.22 45.08 -14.01
C ILE A 364 -4.23 46.58 -14.27
N ASN A 365 -3.41 47.02 -15.23
CA ASN A 365 -3.39 48.42 -15.68
C ASN A 365 -4.33 48.64 -16.88
N LYS A 366 -4.53 49.90 -17.25
CA LYS A 366 -5.44 50.28 -18.35
C LYS A 366 -5.00 49.75 -19.71
N GLU A 367 -3.69 49.63 -19.96
CA GLU A 367 -3.14 49.09 -21.21
C GLU A 367 -3.39 47.58 -21.31
N GLU A 368 -3.20 46.83 -20.22
CA GLU A 368 -3.49 45.39 -20.11
C GLU A 368 -4.99 45.12 -20.33
N MET A 369 -5.87 45.96 -19.76
CA MET A 369 -7.32 45.86 -19.94
C MET A 369 -7.74 46.16 -21.39
N ASP A 370 -7.26 47.26 -21.98
CA ASP A 370 -7.61 47.66 -23.35
C ASP A 370 -7.10 46.63 -24.37
N SER A 371 -5.92 46.02 -24.15
CA SER A 371 -5.38 44.93 -24.95
C SER A 371 -6.19 43.64 -24.86
N ALA A 372 -6.73 43.32 -23.69
CA ALA A 372 -7.57 42.14 -23.48
C ALA A 372 -8.96 42.31 -24.13
N ARG A 373 -9.55 43.51 -24.08
CA ARG A 373 -10.91 43.79 -24.57
C ARG A 373 -11.09 43.64 -26.09
N ILE A 374 -10.04 43.87 -26.87
CA ILE A 374 -10.07 43.75 -28.33
C ILE A 374 -10.00 42.29 -28.83
N LYS A 375 -9.78 41.33 -27.93
CA LYS A 375 -9.63 39.90 -28.27
C LYS A 375 -10.95 39.13 -28.20
N PRO A 376 -11.08 38.01 -28.94
CA PRO A 376 -12.20 37.08 -28.78
C PRO A 376 -12.33 36.57 -27.35
N ARG A 377 -13.56 36.27 -26.90
CA ARG A 377 -13.87 35.84 -25.51
C ARG A 377 -12.89 34.82 -24.93
N ALA A 378 -12.58 33.75 -25.67
CA ALA A 378 -11.70 32.68 -25.20
C ALA A 378 -10.25 33.14 -25.00
N ASP A 379 -9.75 33.97 -25.91
CA ASP A 379 -8.39 34.53 -25.84
C ASP A 379 -8.31 35.58 -24.73
N ARG A 380 -9.36 36.38 -24.55
CA ARG A 380 -9.50 37.32 -23.45
C ARG A 380 -9.54 36.63 -22.09
N ALA A 381 -10.35 35.58 -21.94
CA ALA A 381 -10.40 34.77 -20.72
C ALA A 381 -9.04 34.16 -20.39
N ARG A 382 -8.30 33.72 -21.43
CA ARG A 382 -6.97 33.15 -21.30
C ARG A 382 -5.95 34.17 -20.79
N ASP A 383 -6.00 35.38 -21.33
CA ASP A 383 -5.10 36.45 -20.88
C ASP A 383 -5.39 36.87 -19.45
N VAL A 384 -6.68 37.01 -19.07
CA VAL A 384 -7.08 37.36 -17.70
C VAL A 384 -6.49 36.39 -16.68
N ILE A 385 -6.70 35.09 -16.90
CA ILE A 385 -6.22 34.07 -15.96
C ILE A 385 -4.69 33.93 -15.96
N ASP A 386 -4.02 34.12 -17.10
CA ASP A 386 -2.56 34.03 -17.18
C ASP A 386 -1.86 35.26 -16.59
N VAL A 387 -2.38 36.47 -16.85
CA VAL A 387 -1.85 37.72 -16.29
C VAL A 387 -1.98 37.73 -14.77
N VAL A 388 -3.15 37.38 -14.25
CA VAL A 388 -3.39 37.35 -12.81
C VAL A 388 -2.53 36.28 -12.13
N ARG A 389 -2.41 35.08 -12.72
CA ARG A 389 -1.54 34.02 -12.21
C ARG A 389 -0.08 34.48 -12.12
N ASN A 390 0.43 35.17 -13.15
CA ASN A 390 1.80 35.64 -13.19
C ASN A 390 2.10 36.77 -12.17
N LYS A 391 1.07 37.47 -11.69
CA LYS A 391 1.18 38.51 -10.66
C LYS A 391 1.19 37.96 -9.22
N GLY A 392 0.98 36.66 -9.04
CA GLY A 392 1.14 35.95 -7.77
C GLY A 392 -0.16 35.57 -7.07
N GLU A 393 -0.02 35.04 -5.85
CA GLU A 393 -1.11 34.43 -5.08
C GLU A 393 -2.21 35.42 -4.68
N GLU A 394 -1.85 36.63 -4.29
CA GLU A 394 -2.79 37.67 -3.87
C GLU A 394 -3.71 38.12 -5.01
N ALA A 395 -3.12 38.39 -6.19
CA ALA A 395 -3.87 38.70 -7.40
C ALA A 395 -4.77 37.52 -7.83
N SER A 396 -4.24 36.30 -7.71
CA SER A 396 -4.97 35.06 -8.03
C SER A 396 -6.15 34.82 -7.09
N SER A 397 -6.02 35.16 -5.80
CA SER A 397 -7.13 35.11 -4.83
C SER A 397 -8.24 36.07 -5.23
N SER A 398 -7.89 37.31 -5.58
CA SER A 398 -8.88 38.32 -5.99
C SER A 398 -9.69 37.92 -7.23
N LEU A 399 -9.08 37.20 -8.19
CA LEU A 399 -9.82 36.68 -9.33
C LEU A 399 -10.77 35.54 -8.93
N ILE A 400 -10.36 34.68 -8.00
CA ILE A 400 -11.20 33.60 -7.47
C ILE A 400 -12.41 34.18 -6.72
N ASP A 401 -12.17 35.18 -5.87
CA ASP A 401 -13.22 35.86 -5.10
C ASP A 401 -14.19 36.60 -6.04
N GLY A 402 -13.67 37.34 -7.01
CA GLY A 402 -14.49 38.00 -8.03
C GLY A 402 -15.32 37.01 -8.84
N LEU A 403 -14.76 35.85 -9.20
CA LEU A 403 -15.51 34.83 -9.94
C LEU A 403 -16.60 34.19 -9.08
N ARG A 404 -16.33 33.99 -7.78
CA ARG A 404 -17.31 33.47 -6.82
C ARG A 404 -18.51 34.41 -6.65
N GLU A 405 -18.28 35.72 -6.67
CA GLU A 405 -19.35 36.71 -6.58
C GLU A 405 -20.15 36.84 -7.88
N LEU A 406 -19.47 36.82 -9.03
CA LEU A 406 -20.08 37.11 -10.33
C LEU A 406 -20.70 35.88 -11.00
N ASP A 407 -20.15 34.69 -10.75
CA ASP A 407 -20.66 33.42 -11.28
C ASP A 407 -20.45 32.27 -10.27
N PRO A 408 -21.31 32.19 -9.24
CA PRO A 408 -21.21 31.17 -8.19
C PRO A 408 -21.29 29.74 -8.74
N TYR A 409 -22.08 29.53 -9.80
CA TYR A 409 -22.27 28.21 -10.41
C TYR A 409 -21.01 27.74 -11.14
N LEU A 410 -20.36 28.65 -11.88
CA LEU A 410 -19.07 28.35 -12.50
C LEU A 410 -17.98 28.16 -11.44
N SER A 411 -18.00 28.95 -10.36
CA SER A 411 -17.07 28.80 -9.23
C SER A 411 -17.18 27.42 -8.58
N GLU A 412 -18.40 26.93 -8.34
CA GLU A 412 -18.65 25.57 -7.82
C GLU A 412 -18.21 24.49 -8.82
N THR A 413 -18.52 24.67 -10.11
CA THR A 413 -18.14 23.75 -11.20
C THR A 413 -16.62 23.62 -11.35
N LEU A 414 -15.88 24.71 -11.11
CA LEU A 414 -14.42 24.74 -11.16
C LEU A 414 -13.78 24.38 -9.80
N HIS A 415 -14.57 24.01 -8.79
CA HIS A 415 -14.11 23.73 -7.43
C HIS A 415 -13.30 24.88 -6.80
N LEU A 416 -13.68 26.12 -7.11
CA LEU A 416 -13.06 27.37 -6.61
C LEU A 416 -13.74 27.92 -5.35
N SER A 417 -14.76 27.23 -4.82
CA SER A 417 -15.59 27.60 -3.67
C SER A 417 -15.04 27.08 -2.34
#